data_AF-A0A7I8VYM5-F1
#
_entry.id   AF-A0A7I8VYM5-F1
#
_cell.length_a   1.000
_cell.length_b   1.000
_cell.length_c   1.000
_cell.angle_alpha   90.00
_cell.angle_beta   90.00
_cell.angle_gamma   90.00
#
_symmetry.space_group_name_H-M   'P 1'
#
loop_
_entity.id
_entity.type
_entity.pdbx_description
1 polymer ?
#
loop_
_entity_poly.entity_id
_entity_poly.type
_entity_poly.pdbx_seq_one_letter_code
_entity_poly.pdbx_strand_id
1 'polypeptide(L)'
;MPNIEESRNANNQSIKVSTADQSLDKLSNFVKGIVTKDNFEQLPNDNGYKILKMTLEEGNGPFLQLNQHVEIGYAILRRNGTVLESNLTESDVLPITVGDNKFLPCITSLLQSMKLYERALYLCDLESQKSHLFKESPAFPTGEDTVIYIVVHSVDKGEDISIKQNRCIIKHTIIKGVDNLTIENMDTFVTVELIGFVKDQIFDKRIESFVLCEARERNIVNGVVLAIKNLTLGEKAKFYIKSSQAYGKYGYKPFNIQPKQDIVYEITLLNFVDVQHEEMESLMATAISNAAQCSLNLELNYEAIDECKQSLSVRKNDEKTLFRLGTAYYRLKSFKEAVEQFNSVLLINGNNKIAASYRLRSEKELKGQLKAEKEKYMRVFNKMSAPKDEHNKDFPSVDDFNVESVKGMVPLDEEQRMFDHDPK
;
A
#
# COMPACT_ATOMS: atom_id res chain seq x y z
N MET A 1 37.16 -17.39 76.71
CA MET A 1 37.04 -16.72 75.40
C MET A 1 36.35 -17.66 74.43
N PRO A 2 35.09 -17.36 74.05
CA PRO A 2 34.50 -17.99 72.88
C PRO A 2 33.85 -16.99 71.90
N ASN A 3 33.99 -17.35 70.61
CA ASN A 3 33.11 -17.20 69.45
C ASN A 3 32.20 -15.98 69.26
N ILE A 4 32.42 -15.33 68.12
CA ILE A 4 31.52 -14.38 67.45
C ILE A 4 30.80 -15.16 66.33
N GLU A 5 29.65 -15.74 66.65
CA GLU A 5 28.57 -16.03 65.70
C GLU A 5 27.30 -15.44 66.33
N GLU A 6 26.72 -14.42 65.70
CA GLU A 6 25.31 -13.98 65.73
C GLU A 6 25.20 -12.46 65.51
N SER A 7 25.16 -12.06 64.24
CA SER A 7 24.33 -10.94 63.76
C SER A 7 24.34 -10.89 62.23
N ARG A 8 23.96 -12.01 61.61
CA ARG A 8 23.36 -12.02 60.27
C ARG A 8 21.87 -11.79 60.43
N ASN A 9 21.42 -10.54 60.26
CA ASN A 9 20.13 -10.13 59.68
C ASN A 9 19.76 -8.73 60.16
N ALA A 10 19.69 -7.80 59.20
CA ALA A 10 18.67 -6.75 59.06
C ALA A 10 19.28 -5.52 58.39
N ASN A 11 19.16 -5.45 57.06
CA ASN A 11 18.56 -4.32 56.34
C ASN A 11 18.86 -4.44 54.84
N ASN A 12 18.21 -5.44 54.25
CA ASN A 12 17.75 -5.37 52.88
C ASN A 12 16.56 -4.39 52.88
N GLN A 13 16.80 -3.10 52.67
CA GLN A 13 15.74 -2.15 52.31
C GLN A 13 15.87 -1.86 50.82
N SER A 14 15.07 -2.60 50.06
CA SER A 14 14.63 -2.23 48.73
C SER A 14 13.92 -0.88 48.80
N ILE A 15 14.59 0.18 48.33
CA ILE A 15 13.95 1.48 48.16
C ILE A 15 13.17 1.45 46.84
N LYS A 16 11.88 1.11 46.94
CA LYS A 16 10.86 1.60 46.00
C LYS A 16 10.37 2.95 46.51
N VAL A 17 10.77 4.08 45.89
CA VAL A 17 10.03 5.35 46.04
C VAL A 17 10.17 6.21 44.77
N SER A 18 9.01 6.60 44.25
CA SER A 18 8.70 7.54 43.19
C SER A 18 8.91 9.01 43.60
N THR A 19 9.52 9.80 42.74
CA THR A 19 9.06 11.12 42.22
C THR A 19 10.24 11.78 41.51
N ALA A 20 10.08 12.11 40.22
CA ALA A 20 11.15 12.59 39.34
C ALA A 20 11.98 13.77 39.90
N ASP A 21 11.37 14.68 40.67
CA ASP A 21 12.04 15.83 41.30
C ASP A 21 13.12 15.45 42.33
N GLN A 22 12.95 14.33 43.06
CA GLN A 22 13.97 13.86 44.01
C GLN A 22 15.21 13.29 43.30
N SER A 23 15.10 12.94 42.02
CA SER A 23 16.18 12.35 41.21
C SER A 23 17.19 13.41 40.78
N LEU A 24 16.70 14.58 40.39
CA LEU A 24 17.54 15.68 39.91
C LEU A 24 18.30 16.35 41.07
N ASP A 25 17.68 16.50 42.23
CA ASP A 25 18.36 16.99 43.45
C ASP A 25 19.45 16.02 43.93
N LYS A 26 19.18 14.71 43.88
CA LYS A 26 20.20 13.68 44.16
C LYS A 26 21.35 13.76 43.17
N LEU A 27 21.06 13.93 41.88
CA LEU A 27 22.09 14.09 40.84
C LEU A 27 22.91 15.37 41.05
N SER A 28 22.25 16.50 41.34
CA SER A 28 22.90 17.78 41.66
C SER A 28 23.86 17.63 42.84
N ASN A 29 23.43 16.99 43.93
CA ASN A 29 24.25 16.77 45.11
C ASN A 29 25.37 15.76 44.87
N PHE A 30 25.13 14.72 44.07
CA PHE A 30 26.15 13.76 43.65
C PHE A 30 27.26 14.45 42.85
N VAL A 31 26.90 15.28 41.87
CA VAL A 31 27.85 16.05 41.05
C VAL A 31 28.68 17.01 41.92
N LYS A 32 28.06 17.69 42.89
CA LYS A 32 28.76 18.56 43.88
C LYS A 32 29.84 17.82 44.68
N GLY A 33 29.61 16.55 45.01
CA GLY A 33 30.43 15.80 45.97
C GLY A 33 31.58 15.01 45.36
N ILE A 34 31.54 14.67 44.07
CA ILE A 34 32.37 13.59 43.51
C ILE A 34 33.20 14.03 42.28
N VAL A 35 32.90 15.14 41.62
CA VAL A 35 33.53 15.47 40.33
C VAL A 35 34.93 16.07 40.52
N THR A 36 35.93 15.21 40.74
CA THR A 36 37.35 15.47 40.45
C THR A 36 37.69 14.82 39.09
N LYS A 37 38.64 15.41 38.33
CA LYS A 37 38.99 14.91 36.97
C LYS A 37 39.43 13.44 36.97
N ASP A 38 39.96 12.94 38.09
CA ASP A 38 40.50 11.58 38.23
C ASP A 38 39.44 10.48 38.18
N ASN A 39 38.16 10.82 38.34
CA ASN A 39 37.04 9.86 38.33
C ASN A 39 36.51 9.55 36.92
N PHE A 40 37.06 10.19 35.89
CA PHE A 40 36.58 10.04 34.51
C PHE A 40 37.66 9.40 33.64
N GLU A 41 37.22 8.49 32.78
CA GLU A 41 38.06 7.83 31.79
C GLU A 41 38.05 8.61 30.48
N GLN A 42 39.20 8.64 29.79
CA GLN A 42 39.29 9.27 28.47
C GLN A 42 38.67 8.37 27.41
N LEU A 43 37.76 8.93 26.61
CA LEU A 43 37.17 8.18 25.49
C LEU A 43 38.19 8.07 24.33
N PRO A 44 38.38 6.87 23.74
CA PRO A 44 39.37 6.66 22.69
C PRO A 44 39.09 7.45 21.39
N ASN A 45 37.82 7.76 21.12
CA ASN A 45 37.36 8.50 19.94
C ASN A 45 36.47 9.67 20.38
N ASP A 46 37.08 10.71 20.94
CA ASP A 46 36.37 11.91 21.39
C ASP A 46 36.11 12.94 20.27
N ASN A 47 36.48 12.63 19.02
CA ASN A 47 36.39 13.52 17.86
C ASN A 47 37.01 14.92 18.09
N GLY A 48 38.00 15.03 18.98
CA GLY A 48 38.65 16.30 19.33
C GLY A 48 37.92 17.13 20.40
N TYR A 49 36.81 16.64 20.95
CA TYR A 49 36.00 17.34 21.96
C TYR A 49 36.52 17.21 23.40
N LYS A 50 37.60 16.45 23.65
CA LYS A 50 38.22 16.26 24.98
C LYS A 50 37.22 15.80 26.04
N ILE A 51 36.42 14.79 25.70
CA ILE A 51 35.34 14.29 26.55
C ILE A 51 35.87 13.20 27.46
N LEU A 52 35.58 13.32 28.75
CA LEU A 52 35.82 12.26 29.72
C LEU A 52 34.48 11.65 30.15
N LYS A 53 34.45 10.32 30.37
CA LYS A 53 33.24 9.57 30.73
C LYS A 53 33.41 8.89 32.09
N MET A 54 32.36 8.92 32.90
CA MET A 54 32.22 8.14 34.12
C MET A 54 30.92 7.34 34.03
N THR A 55 31.01 6.02 34.01
CA THR A 55 29.84 5.13 34.04
C THR A 55 29.33 5.02 35.47
N LEU A 56 28.06 5.35 35.69
CA LEU A 56 27.40 5.23 37.00
C LEU A 56 26.70 3.89 37.16
N GLU A 57 26.02 3.44 36.12
CA GLU A 57 25.37 2.13 36.05
C GLU A 57 25.62 1.52 34.67
N GLU A 58 26.10 0.29 34.64
CA GLU A 58 26.31 -0.43 33.37
C GLU A 58 24.97 -0.77 32.71
N GLY A 59 24.89 -0.53 31.40
CA GLY A 59 23.73 -0.94 30.61
C GLY A 59 23.81 -2.39 30.12
N ASN A 60 22.72 -2.83 29.49
CA ASN A 60 22.54 -4.18 29.00
C ASN A 60 22.79 -4.28 27.48
N GLY A 61 23.31 -5.43 27.05
CA GLY A 61 23.43 -5.78 25.63
C GLY A 61 24.61 -5.11 24.91
N PRO A 62 24.57 -5.04 23.57
CA PRO A 62 25.63 -4.46 22.78
C PRO A 62 25.63 -2.93 22.86
N PHE A 63 26.77 -2.33 22.50
CA PHE A 63 26.90 -0.88 22.33
C PHE A 63 25.99 -0.36 21.19
N LEU A 64 25.51 0.87 21.36
CA LEU A 64 24.70 1.55 20.35
C LEU A 64 25.46 1.73 19.03
N GLN A 65 24.73 1.62 17.92
CA GLN A 65 25.27 1.70 16.57
C GLN A 65 25.00 3.07 15.94
N LEU A 66 25.84 3.47 14.98
CA LEU A 66 25.61 4.70 14.20
C LEU A 66 24.24 4.61 13.50
N ASN A 67 23.52 5.73 13.42
CA ASN A 67 22.17 5.84 12.86
C ASN A 67 21.07 5.07 13.62
N GLN A 68 21.35 4.57 14.82
CA GLN A 68 20.33 3.95 15.67
C GLN A 68 19.49 5.05 16.34
N HIS A 69 18.16 4.88 16.31
CA HIS A 69 17.24 5.76 17.01
C HIS A 69 17.11 5.32 18.46
N VAL A 70 17.28 6.24 19.39
CA VAL A 70 17.23 5.98 20.83
C VAL A 70 16.49 7.09 21.55
N GLU A 71 15.90 6.76 22.68
CA GLU A 71 15.30 7.74 23.58
C GLU A 71 16.22 7.90 24.79
N ILE A 72 16.66 9.13 25.02
CA ILE A 72 17.55 9.45 26.13
C ILE A 72 16.88 10.40 27.13
N GLY A 73 17.19 10.17 28.41
CA GLY A 73 17.09 11.20 29.44
C GLY A 73 18.45 11.86 29.59
N TYR A 74 18.48 13.18 29.78
CA TYR A 74 19.69 13.95 29.96
C TYR A 74 19.51 15.09 30.96
N ALA A 75 20.62 15.48 31.59
CA ALA A 75 20.72 16.72 32.33
C ALA A 75 22.09 17.35 32.10
N ILE A 76 22.10 18.65 31.84
CA ILE A 76 23.29 19.47 31.70
C ILE A 76 23.45 20.25 33.01
N LEU A 77 24.56 20.03 33.70
CA LEU A 77 24.88 20.63 34.98
C LEU A 77 26.26 21.31 34.93
N ARG A 78 26.48 22.25 35.82
CA ARG A 78 27.83 22.70 36.19
C ARG A 78 28.46 21.74 37.18
N ARG A 79 29.78 21.72 37.29
CA ARG A 79 30.51 20.95 38.34
C ARG A 79 30.06 21.24 39.76
N ASN A 80 29.59 22.46 40.03
CA ASN A 80 29.00 22.82 41.33
C ASN A 80 27.57 22.28 41.52
N GLY A 81 27.11 21.36 40.67
CA GLY A 81 25.78 20.74 40.65
C GLY A 81 24.65 21.65 40.23
N THR A 82 24.90 22.88 39.78
CA THR A 82 23.84 23.75 39.24
C THR A 82 23.28 23.13 37.97
N VAL A 83 22.00 22.80 37.94
CA VAL A 83 21.34 22.31 36.72
C VAL A 83 21.09 23.50 35.79
N LEU A 84 21.49 23.34 34.52
CA LEU A 84 21.28 24.32 33.46
C LEU A 84 20.08 23.96 32.59
N GLU A 85 19.97 22.68 32.24
CA GLU A 85 18.92 22.13 31.40
C GLU A 85 18.73 20.65 31.73
N SER A 86 17.51 20.12 31.67
CA SER A 86 17.26 18.69 31.87
C SER A 86 15.89 18.29 31.33
N ASN A 87 15.76 17.04 30.91
CA ASN A 87 14.46 16.41 30.60
C ASN A 87 14.17 15.21 31.51
N LEU A 88 14.84 15.06 32.65
CA LEU A 88 14.66 13.92 33.57
C LEU A 88 13.31 13.93 34.35
N THR A 89 12.38 14.79 33.97
CA THR A 89 11.01 14.83 34.50
C THR A 89 10.20 13.65 34.00
N GLU A 90 9.19 13.23 34.77
CA GLU A 90 8.55 11.89 34.79
C GLU A 90 7.92 11.39 33.47
N SER A 91 8.01 12.14 32.38
CA SER A 91 7.41 11.80 31.07
C SER A 91 8.21 12.26 29.85
N ASP A 92 9.30 13.03 30.03
CA ASP A 92 10.02 13.62 28.90
C ASP A 92 11.23 12.76 28.53
N VAL A 93 11.22 12.23 27.32
CA VAL A 93 12.40 11.59 26.70
C VAL A 93 12.78 12.34 25.44
N LEU A 94 14.07 12.39 25.16
CA LEU A 94 14.58 13.02 23.94
C LEU A 94 14.87 11.94 22.90
N PRO A 95 14.08 11.85 21.81
CA PRO A 95 14.39 10.98 20.69
C PRO A 95 15.58 11.55 19.93
N ILE A 96 16.62 10.74 19.74
CA ILE A 96 17.87 11.15 19.09
C ILE A 96 18.38 10.03 18.18
N THR A 97 19.05 10.42 17.10
CA THR A 97 19.73 9.45 16.23
C THR A 97 21.22 9.48 16.55
N VAL A 98 21.79 8.32 16.87
CA VAL A 98 23.21 8.19 17.19
C VAL A 98 24.07 8.68 16.01
N GLY A 99 24.85 9.74 16.24
CA GLY A 99 25.74 10.36 15.25
C GLY A 99 25.14 11.41 14.32
N ASP A 100 23.88 11.84 14.49
CA ASP A 100 23.27 12.82 13.58
C ASP A 100 23.74 14.27 13.77
N ASN A 101 24.53 14.54 14.82
CA ASN A 101 25.06 15.86 15.19
C ASN A 101 24.00 16.96 15.35
N LYS A 102 22.70 16.61 15.49
CA LYS A 102 21.62 17.60 15.59
C LYS A 102 21.45 18.14 17.01
N PHE A 103 21.57 17.26 18.00
CA PHE A 103 21.50 17.61 19.42
C PHE A 103 22.89 17.45 20.04
N LEU A 104 23.58 18.56 20.30
CA LEU A 104 24.95 18.59 20.84
C LEU A 104 25.86 17.53 20.16
N PRO A 105 26.57 17.87 19.08
CA PRO A 105 27.44 16.92 18.36
C PRO A 105 28.30 16.02 19.26
N CYS A 106 28.84 16.57 20.36
CA CYS A 106 29.52 15.78 21.39
C CYS A 106 28.67 14.62 21.95
N ILE A 107 27.40 14.86 22.31
CA ILE A 107 26.43 13.88 22.79
C ILE A 107 26.09 12.83 21.72
N THR A 108 25.69 13.24 20.52
CA THR A 108 25.31 12.26 19.48
C THR A 108 26.45 11.30 19.14
N SER A 109 27.69 11.77 19.19
CA SER A 109 28.88 10.97 18.93
C SER A 109 29.25 10.02 20.09
N LEU A 110 29.07 10.44 21.35
CA LEU A 110 29.40 9.61 22.52
C LEU A 110 28.38 8.50 22.79
N LEU A 111 27.16 8.59 22.23
CA LEU A 111 26.13 7.55 22.42
C LEU A 111 26.60 6.17 21.93
N GLN A 112 27.50 6.08 20.95
CA GLN A 112 28.09 4.79 20.53
C GLN A 112 28.88 4.09 21.64
N SER A 113 29.31 4.83 22.67
CA SER A 113 29.98 4.26 23.85
C SER A 113 29.02 3.70 24.89
N MET A 114 27.70 3.91 24.73
CA MET A 114 26.68 3.52 25.71
C MET A 114 25.94 2.25 25.31
N LYS A 115 25.36 1.58 26.30
CA LYS A 115 24.41 0.46 26.18
C LYS A 115 23.00 0.86 26.60
N LEU A 116 22.00 0.02 26.31
CA LEU A 116 20.63 0.23 26.76
C LEU A 116 20.55 0.24 28.30
N TYR A 117 19.83 1.20 28.87
CA TYR A 117 19.73 1.45 30.33
C TYR A 117 21.02 1.92 31.02
N GLU A 118 22.10 2.16 30.27
CA GLU A 118 23.32 2.72 30.85
C GLU A 118 23.09 4.14 31.36
N ARG A 119 23.67 4.46 32.52
CA ARG A 119 23.71 5.82 33.09
C ARG A 119 25.15 6.27 33.17
N ALA A 120 25.46 7.42 32.59
CA ALA A 120 26.82 7.95 32.57
C ALA A 120 26.85 9.47 32.76
N LEU A 121 27.97 9.95 33.31
CA LEU A 121 28.35 11.36 33.35
C LEU A 121 29.44 11.61 32.33
N TYR A 122 29.33 12.71 31.62
CA TYR A 122 30.32 13.19 30.68
C TYR A 122 30.82 14.55 31.12
N LEU A 123 32.12 14.69 31.18
CA LEU A 123 32.77 15.96 31.41
C LEU A 123 33.26 16.47 30.05
N CYS A 124 32.76 17.64 29.63
CA CYS A 124 33.06 18.19 28.32
C CYS A 124 33.16 19.72 28.36
N ASP A 125 33.92 20.27 27.41
CA ASP A 125 33.97 21.71 27.15
C ASP A 125 33.01 22.04 26.00
N LEU A 126 31.91 22.70 26.33
CA LEU A 126 30.86 23.07 25.39
C LEU A 126 31.06 24.47 24.78
N GLU A 127 32.18 25.16 25.05
CA GLU A 127 32.40 26.53 24.56
C GLU A 127 32.31 26.64 23.04
N SER A 128 32.74 25.60 22.32
CA SER A 128 32.66 25.51 20.85
C SER A 128 31.28 25.14 20.29
N GLN A 129 30.33 24.70 21.14
CA GLN A 129 29.05 24.10 20.71
C GLN A 129 27.82 24.94 21.12
N LYS A 130 28.05 26.18 21.59
CA LYS A 130 27.03 27.07 22.17
C LYS A 130 25.82 27.33 21.26
N SER A 131 25.99 27.28 19.93
CA SER A 131 24.92 27.50 18.95
C SER A 131 23.92 26.34 18.82
N HIS A 132 24.23 25.15 19.31
CA HIS A 132 23.41 23.93 19.17
C HIS A 132 22.45 23.66 20.34
N LEU A 133 22.41 24.56 21.33
CA LEU A 133 21.56 24.43 22.51
C LEU A 133 20.24 25.16 22.32
N PHE A 134 19.17 24.60 22.87
CA PHE A 134 17.84 25.19 22.76
C PHE A 134 17.70 26.42 23.67
N LYS A 135 17.34 27.54 23.04
CA LYS A 135 17.00 28.86 23.62
C LYS A 135 18.16 29.67 24.20
N GLU A 136 18.06 30.98 23.96
CA GLU A 136 18.86 32.05 24.53
C GLU A 136 18.79 32.03 26.07
N SER A 137 19.52 31.11 26.71
CA SER A 137 19.70 31.10 28.16
C SER A 137 20.93 31.97 28.49
N PRO A 138 20.75 33.14 29.14
CA PRO A 138 21.83 34.10 29.39
C PRO A 138 22.87 33.62 30.42
N ALA A 139 22.72 32.41 30.95
CA ALA A 139 23.57 31.84 32.01
C ALA A 139 24.44 30.64 31.56
N PHE A 140 24.78 30.56 30.27
CA PHE A 140 25.63 29.47 29.78
C PHE A 140 27.05 29.55 30.39
N PRO A 141 27.57 28.47 31.00
CA PRO A 141 28.91 28.47 31.55
C PRO A 141 29.96 28.58 30.43
N THR A 142 30.92 29.48 30.62
CA THR A 142 32.18 29.51 29.85
C THR A 142 33.22 28.68 30.62
N GLY A 143 33.85 27.68 29.97
CA GLY A 143 34.98 26.91 30.52
C GLY A 143 34.74 25.43 30.84
N GLU A 144 35.80 24.76 31.32
CA GLU A 144 35.95 23.31 31.57
C GLU A 144 35.09 22.71 32.73
N ASP A 145 33.84 23.14 32.90
CA ASP A 145 33.02 22.83 34.07
C ASP A 145 31.62 22.28 33.75
N THR A 146 31.38 21.81 32.52
CA THR A 146 30.08 21.24 32.16
C THR A 146 30.05 19.73 32.31
N VAL A 147 29.08 19.25 33.08
CA VAL A 147 28.79 17.84 33.32
C VAL A 147 27.47 17.50 32.65
N ILE A 148 27.48 16.52 31.74
CA ILE A 148 26.28 16.02 31.07
C ILE A 148 25.97 14.64 31.63
N TYR A 149 24.83 14.49 32.25
CA TYR A 149 24.26 13.20 32.60
C TYR A 149 23.44 12.68 31.43
N ILE A 150 23.59 11.39 31.10
CA ILE A 150 22.77 10.70 30.09
C ILE A 150 22.33 9.35 30.63
N VAL A 151 21.06 9.02 30.37
CA VAL A 151 20.49 7.69 30.53
C VAL A 151 19.84 7.26 29.22
N VAL A 152 20.13 6.04 28.77
CA VAL A 152 19.48 5.46 27.57
C VAL A 152 18.24 4.69 28.00
N HIS A 153 17.05 5.27 27.79
CA HIS A 153 15.79 4.64 28.23
C HIS A 153 15.30 3.55 27.29
N SER A 154 15.38 3.79 25.99
CA SER A 154 14.91 2.84 25.00
C SER A 154 15.78 2.91 23.75
N VAL A 155 15.77 1.81 23.03
CA VAL A 155 16.36 1.71 21.70
C VAL A 155 15.20 1.46 20.76
N ASP A 156 14.90 2.45 19.93
CA ASP A 156 13.90 2.30 18.90
C ASP A 156 14.45 1.32 17.85
N LYS A 157 13.82 0.16 17.81
CA LYS A 157 14.15 -0.89 16.83
C LYS A 157 13.51 -0.59 15.48
N GLY A 158 12.64 0.42 15.37
CA GLY A 158 11.82 0.70 14.21
C GLY A 158 10.77 -0.39 13.96
N GLU A 159 9.75 -0.02 13.20
CA GLU A 159 8.69 -0.92 12.76
C GLU A 159 9.22 -1.83 11.65
N ASP A 160 9.06 -3.15 11.80
CA ASP A 160 9.39 -4.10 10.74
C ASP A 160 8.20 -4.26 9.80
N ILE A 161 8.30 -3.63 8.63
CA ILE A 161 7.25 -3.66 7.60
C ILE A 161 7.47 -4.77 6.57
N SER A 162 8.46 -5.64 6.79
CA SER A 162 8.71 -6.75 5.88
C SER A 162 7.62 -7.82 5.99
N ILE A 163 7.18 -8.35 4.84
CA ILE A 163 6.15 -9.40 4.76
C ILE A 163 6.48 -10.61 5.64
N LYS A 164 7.78 -10.96 5.72
CA LYS A 164 8.26 -12.13 6.48
C LYS A 164 8.62 -11.82 7.93
N GLN A 165 8.42 -10.58 8.40
CA GLN A 165 8.84 -10.12 9.73
C GLN A 165 10.31 -10.49 10.05
N ASN A 166 11.18 -10.35 9.05
CA ASN A 166 12.58 -10.72 9.13
C ASN A 166 13.51 -9.50 9.18
N ARG A 167 12.95 -8.33 9.51
CA ARG A 167 13.66 -7.07 9.71
C ARG A 167 14.46 -6.61 8.50
N CYS A 168 14.07 -7.06 7.30
CA CYS A 168 14.73 -6.66 6.07
C CYS A 168 14.31 -5.26 5.58
N ILE A 169 13.21 -4.73 6.11
CA ILE A 169 12.76 -3.36 5.87
C ILE A 169 12.28 -2.80 7.20
N ILE A 170 13.00 -1.80 7.72
CA ILE A 170 12.67 -1.15 8.99
C ILE A 170 12.24 0.29 8.72
N LYS A 171 11.10 0.69 9.26
CA LYS A 171 10.50 2.02 9.15
C LYS A 171 10.71 2.82 10.44
N HIS A 172 11.05 4.09 10.29
CA HIS A 172 10.99 5.10 11.34
C HIS A 172 10.22 6.32 10.81
N THR A 173 9.05 6.60 11.38
CA THR A 173 8.23 7.75 11.00
C THR A 173 8.88 9.05 11.50
N ILE A 174 9.05 10.01 10.60
CA ILE A 174 9.57 11.35 10.88
C ILE A 174 8.41 12.34 11.08
N ILE A 175 7.44 12.32 10.14
CA ILE A 175 6.22 13.13 10.18
C ILE A 175 5.05 12.18 10.04
N LYS A 176 4.11 12.23 10.98
CA LYS A 176 2.86 11.44 10.89
C LYS A 176 1.99 11.96 9.76
N GLY A 177 1.44 11.06 8.96
CA GLY A 177 0.44 11.40 7.95
C GLY A 177 -0.97 11.48 8.52
N VAL A 178 -1.94 11.53 7.61
CA VAL A 178 -3.37 11.50 7.95
C VAL A 178 -3.81 10.05 8.21
N ASP A 179 -4.36 9.81 9.39
CA ASP A 179 -4.85 8.48 9.78
C ASP A 179 -5.88 7.93 8.77
N ASN A 180 -5.86 6.61 8.56
CA ASN A 180 -6.79 5.87 7.71
C ASN A 180 -6.79 6.20 6.21
N LEU A 181 -5.83 7.00 5.72
CA LEU A 181 -5.61 7.20 4.27
C LEU A 181 -4.35 6.45 3.83
N THR A 182 -4.47 5.13 3.72
CA THR A 182 -3.42 4.22 3.28
C THR A 182 -3.66 3.72 1.86
N ILE A 183 -2.59 3.28 1.21
CA ILE A 183 -2.63 2.67 -0.11
C ILE A 183 -2.99 1.19 0.01
N GLU A 184 -4.10 0.78 -0.60
CA GLU A 184 -4.55 -0.62 -0.56
C GLU A 184 -4.12 -1.40 -1.81
N ASN A 185 -4.29 -0.78 -2.98
CA ASN A 185 -4.17 -1.43 -4.29
C ASN A 185 -2.80 -1.23 -4.92
N MET A 186 -2.37 -2.20 -5.74
CA MET A 186 -1.12 -2.08 -6.49
C MET A 186 -1.27 -1.23 -7.76
N ASP A 187 -2.50 -0.96 -8.19
CA ASP A 187 -2.81 -0.14 -9.37
C ASP A 187 -3.06 1.34 -8.99
N THR A 188 -2.79 1.70 -7.74
CA THR A 188 -2.89 3.07 -7.24
C THR A 188 -1.81 3.95 -7.88
N PHE A 189 -2.22 5.11 -8.38
CA PHE A 189 -1.31 6.13 -8.87
C PHE A 189 -0.82 6.97 -7.69
N VAL A 190 0.49 7.01 -7.48
CA VAL A 190 1.11 7.69 -6.33
C VAL A 190 1.97 8.86 -6.80
N THR A 191 2.12 9.86 -5.93
CA THR A 191 3.13 10.91 -6.05
C THR A 191 3.94 10.95 -4.77
N VAL A 192 5.24 10.74 -4.89
CA VAL A 192 6.15 10.58 -3.75
C VAL A 192 7.40 11.42 -3.93
N GLU A 193 7.91 12.00 -2.85
CA GLU A 193 9.29 12.47 -2.78
C GLU A 193 10.18 11.32 -2.29
N LEU A 194 11.23 11.01 -3.04
CA LEU A 194 12.20 9.95 -2.75
C LEU A 194 13.58 10.57 -2.56
N ILE A 195 14.23 10.25 -1.44
CA ILE A 195 15.62 10.61 -1.17
C ILE A 195 16.36 9.35 -0.69
N GLY A 196 17.19 8.76 -1.54
CA GLY A 196 17.97 7.56 -1.29
C GLY A 196 19.39 7.89 -0.81
N PHE A 197 19.85 7.18 0.21
CA PHE A 197 21.16 7.33 0.84
C PHE A 197 21.95 6.00 0.88
N VAL A 198 23.26 6.10 0.69
CA VAL A 198 24.25 5.06 1.03
C VAL A 198 25.32 5.72 1.89
N LYS A 199 25.49 5.28 3.15
CA LYS A 199 26.46 5.86 4.09
C LYS A 199 26.39 7.39 4.10
N ASP A 200 25.18 7.92 4.22
CA ASP A 200 24.83 9.35 4.26
C ASP A 200 25.06 10.14 2.95
N GLN A 201 25.54 9.50 1.88
CA GLN A 201 25.61 10.11 0.55
C GLN A 201 24.29 9.88 -0.21
N ILE A 202 23.72 10.98 -0.71
CA ILE A 202 22.52 10.93 -1.55
C ILE A 202 22.89 10.34 -2.91
N PHE A 203 22.16 9.30 -3.34
CA PHE A 203 22.33 8.67 -4.64
C PHE A 203 21.08 8.80 -5.55
N ASP A 204 19.90 9.00 -4.96
CA ASP A 204 18.64 9.22 -5.67
C ASP A 204 17.90 10.35 -4.95
N LYS A 205 17.44 11.38 -5.67
CA LYS A 205 16.63 12.47 -5.11
C LYS A 205 15.70 13.01 -6.19
N ARG A 206 14.40 12.78 -6.04
CA ARG A 206 13.39 13.20 -7.00
C ARG A 206 11.99 13.14 -6.41
N ILE A 207 11.09 13.88 -7.05
CA ILE A 207 9.65 13.68 -6.91
C ILE A 207 9.22 12.88 -8.14
N GLU A 208 8.53 11.77 -7.91
CA GLU A 208 8.09 10.87 -8.97
C GLU A 208 6.59 10.57 -8.83
N SER A 209 5.90 10.49 -9.96
CA SER A 209 4.50 10.08 -10.03
C SER A 209 4.34 8.87 -10.95
N PHE A 210 3.75 7.79 -10.45
CA PHE A 210 3.69 6.50 -11.16
C PHE A 210 2.62 5.57 -10.58
N VAL A 211 2.27 4.50 -11.31
CA VAL A 211 1.43 3.41 -10.82
C VAL A 211 2.28 2.39 -10.06
N LEU A 212 1.89 2.00 -8.84
CA LEU A 212 2.75 1.19 -7.96
C LEU A 212 3.23 -0.14 -8.56
N CYS A 213 2.40 -0.83 -9.34
CA CYS A 213 2.77 -2.09 -10.01
C CYS A 213 3.86 -1.91 -11.08
N GLU A 214 4.05 -0.68 -11.60
CA GLU A 214 5.03 -0.32 -12.64
C GLU A 214 6.32 0.28 -12.06
N ALA A 215 6.47 0.32 -10.73
CA ALA A 215 7.59 0.97 -10.05
C ALA A 215 8.99 0.58 -10.57
N ARG A 216 9.15 -0.67 -11.04
CA ARG A 216 10.41 -1.18 -11.59
C ARG A 216 10.88 -0.39 -12.81
N GLU A 217 9.96 0.07 -13.65
CA GLU A 217 10.28 0.86 -14.85
C GLU A 217 10.85 2.23 -14.49
N ARG A 218 10.54 2.73 -13.28
CA ARG A 218 11.07 3.96 -12.70
C ARG A 218 12.35 3.74 -11.89
N ASN A 219 12.96 2.55 -11.97
CA ASN A 219 14.11 2.13 -11.17
C ASN A 219 13.85 2.17 -9.65
N ILE A 220 12.61 1.91 -9.25
CA ILE A 220 12.21 1.83 -7.84
C ILE A 220 12.22 0.36 -7.41
N VAL A 221 13.02 0.05 -6.39
CA VAL A 221 13.21 -1.31 -5.86
C VAL A 221 12.01 -1.78 -5.02
N ASN A 222 11.83 -3.09 -4.91
CA ASN A 222 10.68 -3.69 -4.22
C ASN A 222 10.53 -3.22 -2.76
N GLY A 223 11.64 -3.04 -2.04
CA GLY A 223 11.60 -2.53 -0.67
C GLY A 223 11.01 -1.12 -0.57
N VAL A 224 11.24 -0.28 -1.58
CA VAL A 224 10.65 1.07 -1.65
C VAL A 224 9.16 0.99 -1.98
N VAL A 225 8.74 0.07 -2.85
CA VAL A 225 7.30 -0.16 -3.14
C VAL A 225 6.55 -0.57 -1.87
N LEU A 226 7.11 -1.51 -1.09
CA LEU A 226 6.54 -1.93 0.19
C LEU A 226 6.53 -0.78 1.22
N ALA A 227 7.58 0.06 1.22
CA ALA A 227 7.63 1.25 2.06
C ALA A 227 6.52 2.23 1.73
N ILE A 228 6.32 2.55 0.44
CA ILE A 228 5.25 3.47 -0.01
C ILE A 228 3.87 2.94 0.39
N LYS A 229 3.62 1.63 0.22
CA LYS A 229 2.35 1.01 0.61
C LYS A 229 2.04 1.12 2.11
N ASN A 230 3.07 1.20 2.95
CA ASN A 230 2.94 1.34 4.41
C ASN A 230 2.84 2.80 4.88
N LEU A 231 2.86 3.79 3.98
CA LEU A 231 2.68 5.20 4.32
C LEU A 231 1.21 5.61 4.31
N THR A 232 0.90 6.59 5.15
CA THR A 232 -0.32 7.38 5.11
C THR A 232 -0.13 8.70 4.35
N LEU A 233 -1.21 9.29 3.82
CA LEU A 233 -1.13 10.54 3.06
C LEU A 233 -0.43 11.66 3.88
N GLY A 234 0.58 12.30 3.30
CA GLY A 234 1.38 13.33 3.96
C GLY A 234 2.46 12.80 4.91
N GLU A 235 2.53 11.48 5.14
CA GLU A 235 3.54 10.88 6.00
C GLU A 235 4.93 11.01 5.40
N LYS A 236 5.91 11.32 6.25
CA LYS A 236 7.34 11.23 5.93
C LYS A 236 7.99 10.21 6.85
N ALA A 237 8.68 9.23 6.28
CA ALA A 237 9.39 8.22 7.06
C ALA A 237 10.72 7.84 6.43
N LYS A 238 11.63 7.32 7.27
CA LYS A 238 12.92 6.78 6.87
C LYS A 238 12.87 5.25 6.90
N PHE A 239 13.36 4.64 5.83
CA PHE A 239 13.30 3.21 5.60
C PHE A 239 14.71 2.65 5.42
N TYR A 240 15.10 1.73 6.30
CA TYR A 240 16.34 0.99 6.20
C TYR A 240 16.06 -0.33 5.47
N ILE A 241 16.60 -0.47 4.26
CA ILE A 241 16.26 -1.56 3.35
C ILE A 241 17.50 -2.42 3.13
N LYS A 242 17.41 -3.69 3.55
CA LYS A 242 18.45 -4.68 3.29
C LYS A 242 18.61 -4.90 1.80
N SER A 243 19.85 -5.17 1.37
CA SER A 243 20.18 -5.41 -0.04
C SER A 243 19.27 -6.46 -0.70
N SER A 244 18.80 -7.45 0.04
CA SER A 244 17.84 -8.47 -0.43
C SER A 244 16.49 -7.92 -0.92
N GLN A 245 16.06 -6.75 -0.44
CA GLN A 245 14.86 -6.02 -0.89
C GLN A 245 15.20 -4.78 -1.73
N ALA A 246 16.49 -4.56 -2.03
CA ALA A 246 16.99 -3.46 -2.83
C ALA A 246 17.69 -4.00 -4.10
N TYR A 247 18.95 -3.60 -4.33
CA TYR A 247 19.72 -3.94 -5.54
C TYR A 247 20.46 -5.30 -5.44
N GLY A 248 20.28 -6.01 -4.33
CA GLY A 248 20.67 -7.41 -4.19
C GLY A 248 22.15 -7.70 -4.38
N LYS A 249 22.42 -8.91 -4.89
CA LYS A 249 23.77 -9.44 -5.12
C LYS A 249 24.57 -8.74 -6.23
N TYR A 250 23.93 -7.88 -7.02
CA TYR A 250 24.57 -7.23 -8.15
C TYR A 250 24.89 -5.75 -7.90
N GLY A 251 24.16 -5.11 -6.97
CA GLY A 251 24.25 -3.66 -6.78
C GLY A 251 23.64 -2.93 -7.98
N TYR A 252 23.94 -1.63 -8.10
CA TYR A 252 23.45 -0.79 -9.18
C TYR A 252 24.46 0.31 -9.51
N LYS A 253 25.21 0.10 -10.60
CA LYS A 253 26.32 0.96 -11.01
C LYS A 253 25.92 2.42 -11.25
N PRO A 254 24.77 2.75 -11.88
CA PRO A 254 24.41 4.16 -12.12
C PRO A 254 24.28 4.98 -10.83
N PHE A 255 23.93 4.35 -9.70
CA PHE A 255 23.90 4.98 -8.38
C PHE A 255 25.12 4.64 -7.51
N ASN A 256 26.16 4.03 -8.10
CA ASN A 256 27.35 3.56 -7.40
C ASN A 256 27.05 2.62 -6.20
N ILE A 257 25.98 1.84 -6.30
CA ILE A 257 25.57 0.91 -5.26
C ILE A 257 26.30 -0.41 -5.45
N GLN A 258 27.01 -0.84 -4.41
CA GLN A 258 27.81 -2.06 -4.44
C GLN A 258 26.94 -3.34 -4.29
N PRO A 259 27.46 -4.50 -4.72
CA PRO A 259 26.85 -5.80 -4.41
C PRO A 259 26.58 -5.96 -2.91
N LYS A 260 25.37 -6.43 -2.57
CA LYS A 260 24.91 -6.67 -1.18
C LYS A 260 24.92 -5.42 -0.29
N GLN A 261 24.97 -4.22 -0.89
CA GLN A 261 24.92 -2.97 -0.15
C GLN A 261 23.49 -2.67 0.31
N ASP A 262 23.31 -2.48 1.62
CA ASP A 262 22.08 -1.96 2.20
C ASP A 262 21.94 -0.48 1.87
N ILE A 263 20.70 -0.02 1.77
CA ILE A 263 20.36 1.36 1.41
C ILE A 263 19.34 1.93 2.40
N VAL A 264 19.23 3.26 2.41
CA VAL A 264 18.25 3.98 3.20
C VAL A 264 17.45 4.89 2.29
N TYR A 265 16.14 4.99 2.48
CA TYR A 265 15.30 5.97 1.79
C TYR A 265 14.53 6.81 2.78
N GLU A 266 14.56 8.12 2.63
CA GLU A 266 13.53 9.00 3.17
C GLU A 266 12.45 9.19 2.10
N ILE A 267 11.21 8.87 2.46
CA ILE A 267 10.07 8.88 1.54
C ILE A 267 8.99 9.78 2.13
N THR A 268 8.43 10.65 1.30
CA THR A 268 7.21 11.41 1.64
C THR A 268 6.11 11.08 0.66
N LEU A 269 4.97 10.61 1.18
CA LEU A 269 3.77 10.37 0.37
C LEU A 269 3.01 11.68 0.19
N LEU A 270 3.17 12.30 -0.98
CA LEU A 270 2.58 13.61 -1.27
C LEU A 270 1.11 13.48 -1.67
N ASN A 271 0.79 12.48 -2.48
CA ASN A 271 -0.56 12.20 -2.94
C ASN A 271 -0.71 10.75 -3.41
N PHE A 272 -1.93 10.22 -3.39
CA PHE A 272 -2.28 9.01 -4.14
C PHE A 272 -3.73 9.06 -4.61
N VAL A 273 -3.99 8.41 -5.73
CA VAL A 273 -5.32 8.25 -6.32
C VAL A 273 -5.49 6.77 -6.62
N ASP A 274 -6.46 6.13 -5.97
CA ASP A 274 -6.89 4.82 -6.38
C ASP A 274 -7.53 4.93 -7.77
N VAL A 275 -6.94 4.23 -8.74
CA VAL A 275 -7.54 4.12 -10.06
C VAL A 275 -8.78 3.25 -9.88
N GLN A 276 -9.95 3.89 -9.69
CA GLN A 276 -11.21 3.17 -9.59
C GLN A 276 -11.48 2.50 -10.94
N HIS A 277 -11.23 1.19 -10.98
CA HIS A 277 -11.44 0.33 -12.15
C HIS A 277 -12.87 0.50 -12.70
N GLU A 278 -13.84 0.77 -11.82
CA GLU A 278 -15.25 0.94 -12.16
C GLU A 278 -15.52 2.18 -13.03
N GLU A 279 -14.89 3.33 -12.76
CA GLU A 279 -15.07 4.54 -13.59
C GLU A 279 -14.44 4.36 -14.98
N MET A 280 -13.28 3.70 -15.04
CA MET A 280 -12.61 3.38 -16.30
C MET A 280 -13.38 2.34 -17.12
N GLU A 281 -13.87 1.26 -16.51
CA GLU A 281 -14.74 0.27 -17.17
C GLU A 281 -16.03 0.92 -17.67
N SER A 282 -16.62 1.79 -16.87
CA SER A 282 -17.81 2.55 -17.23
C SER A 282 -17.55 3.49 -18.41
N LEU A 283 -16.40 4.16 -18.45
CA LEU A 283 -15.99 4.98 -19.59
C LEU A 283 -15.69 4.14 -20.84
N MET A 284 -15.02 3.00 -20.69
CA MET A 284 -14.77 2.05 -21.79
C MET A 284 -16.08 1.52 -22.37
N ALA A 285 -17.06 1.14 -21.54
CA ALA A 285 -18.37 0.71 -22.00
C ALA A 285 -19.05 1.82 -22.83
N THR A 286 -18.93 3.08 -22.42
CA THR A 286 -19.44 4.22 -23.21
C THR A 286 -18.76 4.33 -24.57
N ALA A 287 -17.43 4.18 -24.62
CA ALA A 287 -16.66 4.24 -25.87
C ALA A 287 -17.02 3.08 -26.82
N ILE A 288 -17.13 1.86 -26.30
CA ILE A 288 -17.53 0.66 -27.06
C ILE A 288 -18.97 0.82 -27.59
N SER A 289 -19.88 1.35 -26.78
CA SER A 289 -21.24 1.65 -27.23
C SER A 289 -21.24 2.65 -28.40
N ASN A 290 -20.39 3.67 -28.35
CA ASN A 290 -20.25 4.64 -29.44
C ASN A 290 -19.61 4.00 -30.69
N ALA A 291 -18.65 3.07 -30.52
CA ALA A 291 -18.12 2.27 -31.63
C ALA A 291 -19.23 1.46 -32.31
N ALA A 292 -20.12 0.82 -31.53
CA ALA A 292 -21.28 0.10 -32.08
C ALA A 292 -22.21 1.00 -32.92
N GLN A 293 -22.35 2.28 -32.55
CA GLN A 293 -23.08 3.24 -33.37
C GLN A 293 -22.38 3.52 -34.71
N CYS A 294 -21.06 3.64 -34.70
CA CYS A 294 -20.26 3.79 -35.92
C CYS A 294 -20.39 2.55 -36.80
N SER A 295 -20.27 1.35 -36.24
CA SER A 295 -20.45 0.07 -36.94
C SER A 295 -21.85 -0.03 -37.56
N LEU A 296 -22.91 0.38 -36.85
CA LEU A 296 -24.25 0.51 -37.43
C LEU A 296 -24.30 1.52 -38.59
N ASN A 297 -23.66 2.68 -38.48
CA ASN A 297 -23.67 3.65 -39.58
C ASN A 297 -22.91 3.13 -40.82
N LEU A 298 -21.96 2.22 -40.63
CA LEU A 298 -21.20 1.54 -41.69
C LEU A 298 -21.84 0.24 -42.19
N GLU A 299 -23.04 -0.09 -41.71
CA GLU A 299 -23.78 -1.33 -42.02
C GLU A 299 -23.07 -2.64 -41.58
N LEU A 300 -22.06 -2.53 -40.71
CA LEU A 300 -21.34 -3.63 -40.08
C LEU A 300 -22.13 -4.18 -38.88
N ASN A 301 -23.21 -4.91 -39.18
CA ASN A 301 -24.20 -5.27 -38.16
C ASN A 301 -23.73 -6.39 -37.21
N TYR A 302 -22.81 -7.27 -37.63
CA TYR A 302 -22.28 -8.33 -36.75
C TYR A 302 -21.30 -7.75 -35.72
N GLU A 303 -20.41 -6.86 -36.17
CA GLU A 303 -19.47 -6.13 -35.32
C GLU A 303 -20.22 -5.28 -34.30
N ALA A 304 -21.28 -4.58 -34.73
CA ALA A 304 -22.13 -3.81 -33.84
C ALA A 304 -22.79 -4.67 -32.73
N ILE A 305 -23.14 -5.93 -33.01
CA ILE A 305 -23.69 -6.86 -32.00
C ILE A 305 -22.63 -7.21 -30.96
N ASP A 306 -21.42 -7.55 -31.40
CA ASP A 306 -20.34 -7.94 -30.50
C ASP A 306 -19.91 -6.77 -29.60
N GLU A 307 -19.75 -5.58 -30.17
CA GLU A 307 -19.46 -4.35 -29.43
C GLU A 307 -20.58 -4.03 -28.42
N CYS A 308 -21.84 -4.14 -28.82
CA CYS A 308 -22.95 -3.94 -27.88
C CYS A 308 -22.94 -4.96 -26.75
N LYS A 309 -22.69 -6.25 -27.01
CA LYS A 309 -22.61 -7.28 -25.97
C LYS A 309 -21.46 -7.03 -25.00
N GLN A 310 -20.29 -6.63 -25.50
CA GLN A 310 -19.15 -6.25 -24.67
C GLN A 310 -19.46 -5.03 -23.80
N SER A 311 -20.14 -4.02 -24.34
CA SER A 311 -20.57 -2.86 -23.55
C SER A 311 -21.60 -3.25 -22.48
N LEU A 312 -22.51 -4.19 -22.77
CA LEU A 312 -23.56 -4.63 -21.85
C LEU A 312 -23.07 -5.60 -20.76
N SER A 313 -21.94 -6.30 -20.95
CA SER A 313 -21.35 -7.10 -19.87
C SER A 313 -20.90 -6.23 -18.69
N VAL A 314 -20.50 -4.99 -18.98
CA VAL A 314 -20.14 -3.95 -18.00
C VAL A 314 -21.39 -3.17 -17.57
N ARG A 315 -22.11 -2.54 -18.51
CA ARG A 315 -23.32 -1.75 -18.23
C ARG A 315 -24.58 -2.48 -18.68
N LYS A 316 -25.05 -3.41 -17.84
CA LYS A 316 -26.18 -4.31 -18.16
C LYS A 316 -27.48 -3.61 -18.61
N ASN A 317 -27.76 -2.42 -18.08
CA ASN A 317 -29.03 -1.70 -18.31
C ASN A 317 -28.83 -0.38 -19.05
N ASP A 318 -27.90 -0.30 -20.00
CA ASP A 318 -27.72 0.89 -20.83
C ASP A 318 -28.77 0.95 -21.98
N GLU A 319 -29.73 1.87 -21.84
CA GLU A 319 -30.82 2.11 -22.81
C GLU A 319 -30.31 2.26 -24.24
N LYS A 320 -29.22 3.03 -24.45
CA LYS A 320 -28.71 3.32 -25.79
C LYS A 320 -28.08 2.09 -26.43
N THR A 321 -27.31 1.34 -25.65
CA THR A 321 -26.64 0.12 -26.13
C THR A 321 -27.65 -0.98 -26.44
N LEU A 322 -28.67 -1.18 -25.60
CA LEU A 322 -29.76 -2.12 -25.88
C LEU A 322 -30.52 -1.74 -27.16
N PHE A 323 -30.80 -0.45 -27.37
CA PHE A 323 -31.45 0.03 -28.58
C PHE A 323 -30.59 -0.18 -29.84
N ARG A 324 -29.27 0.07 -29.75
CA ARG A 324 -28.30 -0.20 -30.81
C ARG A 324 -28.25 -1.70 -31.15
N LEU A 325 -28.21 -2.57 -30.15
CA LEU A 325 -28.23 -4.03 -30.32
C LEU A 325 -29.52 -4.51 -31.00
N GLY A 326 -30.69 -4.04 -30.55
CA GLY A 326 -31.97 -4.35 -31.19
C GLY A 326 -32.03 -3.88 -32.65
N THR A 327 -31.42 -2.74 -32.96
CA THR A 327 -31.31 -2.22 -34.33
C THR A 327 -30.42 -3.11 -35.20
N ALA A 328 -29.28 -3.59 -34.67
CA ALA A 328 -28.40 -4.50 -35.38
C ALA A 328 -29.10 -5.83 -35.73
N TYR A 329 -29.78 -6.45 -34.75
CA TYR A 329 -30.56 -7.66 -34.97
C TYR A 329 -31.71 -7.44 -35.97
N TYR A 330 -32.41 -6.31 -35.89
CA TYR A 330 -33.46 -5.96 -36.84
C TYR A 330 -32.95 -5.91 -38.28
N ARG A 331 -31.76 -5.32 -38.51
CA ARG A 331 -31.13 -5.23 -39.84
C ARG A 331 -30.69 -6.60 -40.37
N LEU A 332 -30.26 -7.49 -39.48
CA LEU A 332 -29.98 -8.90 -39.82
C LEU A 332 -31.23 -9.76 -39.99
N LYS A 333 -32.43 -9.18 -39.83
CA LYS A 333 -33.73 -9.87 -39.87
C LYS A 333 -33.92 -10.93 -38.78
N SER A 334 -33.11 -10.87 -37.73
CA SER A 334 -33.25 -11.61 -36.47
C SER A 334 -34.31 -10.91 -35.60
N PHE A 335 -35.57 -10.98 -36.04
CA PHE A 335 -36.63 -10.16 -35.48
C PHE A 335 -37.04 -10.57 -34.06
N LYS A 336 -36.84 -11.84 -33.68
CA LYS A 336 -37.14 -12.33 -32.33
C LYS A 336 -36.21 -11.66 -31.31
N GLU A 337 -34.91 -11.73 -31.55
CA GLU A 337 -33.87 -11.12 -30.72
C GLU A 337 -34.03 -9.59 -30.69
N ALA A 338 -34.37 -8.98 -31.83
CA ALA A 338 -34.65 -7.55 -31.90
C ALA A 338 -35.81 -7.14 -30.97
N VAL A 339 -36.92 -7.89 -30.96
CA VAL A 339 -38.08 -7.62 -30.08
C VAL A 339 -37.68 -7.70 -28.60
N GLU A 340 -36.88 -8.71 -28.22
CA GLU A 340 -36.38 -8.86 -26.85
C GLU A 340 -35.59 -7.62 -26.41
N GLN A 341 -34.66 -7.14 -27.23
CA GLN A 341 -33.86 -5.96 -26.88
C GLN A 341 -34.70 -4.68 -26.82
N PHE A 342 -35.65 -4.48 -27.74
CA PHE A 342 -36.54 -3.31 -27.68
C PHE A 342 -37.50 -3.35 -26.49
N ASN A 343 -37.92 -4.54 -26.04
CA ASN A 343 -38.66 -4.68 -24.78
C ASN A 343 -37.79 -4.28 -23.59
N SER A 344 -36.53 -4.71 -23.52
CA SER A 344 -35.59 -4.27 -22.47
C SER A 344 -35.41 -2.75 -22.43
N VAL A 345 -35.34 -2.10 -23.60
CA VAL A 345 -35.32 -0.62 -23.68
C VAL A 345 -36.58 0.01 -23.09
N LEU A 346 -37.76 -0.55 -23.39
CA LEU A 346 -39.04 -0.04 -22.88
C LEU A 346 -39.25 -0.33 -21.39
N LEU A 347 -38.61 -1.36 -20.84
CA LEU A 347 -38.57 -1.60 -19.40
C LEU A 347 -37.77 -0.50 -18.67
N ILE A 348 -36.68 -0.01 -19.29
CA ILE A 348 -35.88 1.09 -18.74
C ILE A 348 -36.58 2.44 -18.95
N ASN A 349 -37.08 2.68 -20.16
CA ASN A 349 -37.72 3.92 -20.56
C ASN A 349 -39.01 3.67 -21.36
N GLY A 350 -40.13 3.54 -20.65
CA GLY A 350 -41.43 3.27 -21.25
C GLY A 350 -41.95 4.35 -22.20
N ASN A 351 -41.37 5.56 -22.17
CA ASN A 351 -41.75 6.67 -23.04
C ASN A 351 -40.94 6.72 -24.35
N ASN A 352 -40.04 5.77 -24.58
CA ASN A 352 -39.25 5.71 -25.81
C ASN A 352 -40.11 5.28 -27.02
N LYS A 353 -40.75 6.26 -27.66
CA LYS A 353 -41.62 6.08 -28.84
C LYS A 353 -40.90 5.41 -30.01
N ILE A 354 -39.60 5.64 -30.14
CA ILE A 354 -38.78 5.06 -31.20
C ILE A 354 -38.66 3.55 -30.97
N ALA A 355 -38.25 3.13 -29.76
CA ALA A 355 -38.18 1.71 -29.39
C ALA A 355 -39.52 0.99 -29.53
N ALA A 356 -40.63 1.61 -29.11
CA ALA A 356 -41.97 1.06 -29.29
C ALA A 356 -42.33 0.84 -30.77
N SER A 357 -41.97 1.78 -31.63
CA SER A 357 -42.21 1.68 -33.08
C SER A 357 -41.38 0.57 -33.72
N TYR A 358 -40.09 0.46 -33.34
CA TYR A 358 -39.22 -0.61 -33.82
C TYR A 358 -39.67 -1.99 -33.34
N ARG A 359 -40.08 -2.13 -32.07
CA ARG A 359 -40.66 -3.37 -31.54
C ARG A 359 -41.85 -3.83 -32.38
N LEU A 360 -42.84 -2.95 -32.57
CA LEU A 360 -44.05 -3.27 -33.33
C LEU A 360 -43.72 -3.67 -34.78
N ARG A 361 -42.76 -3.00 -35.40
CA ARG A 361 -42.29 -3.34 -36.74
C ARG A 361 -41.63 -4.72 -36.77
N SER A 362 -40.72 -5.00 -35.83
CA SER A 362 -40.07 -6.31 -35.70
C SER A 362 -41.09 -7.43 -35.47
N GLU A 363 -42.11 -7.23 -34.63
CA GLU A 363 -43.19 -8.21 -34.41
C GLU A 363 -44.00 -8.49 -35.68
N LYS A 364 -44.31 -7.45 -36.46
CA LYS A 364 -45.03 -7.59 -37.73
C LYS A 364 -44.21 -8.40 -38.73
N GLU A 365 -42.93 -8.08 -38.87
CA GLU A 365 -42.02 -8.80 -39.76
C GLU A 365 -41.80 -10.25 -39.31
N LEU A 366 -41.68 -10.51 -38.01
CA LEU A 366 -41.57 -11.86 -37.45
C LEU A 366 -42.81 -12.70 -37.77
N LYS A 367 -44.02 -12.16 -37.58
CA LYS A 367 -45.27 -12.83 -37.98
C LYS A 367 -45.32 -13.10 -39.49
N GLY A 368 -44.80 -12.17 -40.29
CA GLY A 368 -44.65 -12.32 -41.73
C GLY A 368 -43.71 -13.47 -42.11
N GLN A 369 -42.53 -13.56 -41.49
CA GLN A 369 -41.57 -14.64 -41.69
C GLN A 369 -42.18 -16.00 -41.34
N LEU A 370 -42.83 -16.12 -40.18
CA LEU A 370 -43.47 -17.36 -39.75
C LEU A 370 -44.60 -17.79 -40.71
N LYS A 371 -45.38 -16.84 -41.23
CA LYS A 371 -46.42 -17.15 -42.23
C LYS A 371 -45.80 -17.63 -43.55
N ALA A 372 -44.77 -16.93 -44.04
CA ALA A 372 -44.08 -17.30 -45.27
C ALA A 372 -43.39 -18.66 -45.16
N GLU A 373 -42.79 -18.97 -44.00
CA GLU A 373 -42.16 -20.24 -43.70
C GLU A 373 -43.19 -21.38 -43.68
N LYS A 374 -44.34 -21.18 -43.01
CA LYS A 374 -45.47 -22.13 -43.06
C LYS A 374 -45.95 -22.38 -44.48
N GLU A 375 -46.14 -21.33 -45.29
CA GLU A 375 -46.55 -21.47 -46.69
C GLU A 375 -45.51 -22.17 -47.56
N LYS A 376 -44.21 -21.95 -47.30
CA LYS A 376 -43.12 -22.65 -47.99
C LYS A 376 -43.11 -24.13 -47.61
N TYR A 377 -43.23 -24.44 -46.31
CA TYR A 377 -43.28 -25.82 -45.81
C TYR A 377 -44.48 -26.58 -46.39
N MET A 378 -45.68 -25.99 -46.36
CA MET A 378 -46.88 -26.57 -46.94
C MET A 378 -46.75 -26.83 -48.45
N ARG A 379 -46.08 -25.94 -49.19
CA ARG A 379 -45.79 -26.17 -50.62
C ARG A 379 -44.81 -27.32 -50.86
N VAL A 380 -43.78 -27.46 -50.02
CA VAL A 380 -42.82 -28.57 -50.13
C VAL A 380 -43.49 -29.89 -49.78
N PHE A 381 -44.26 -29.93 -48.69
CA PHE A 381 -45.03 -31.08 -48.25
C PHE A 381 -46.01 -31.56 -49.34
N ASN A 382 -46.84 -30.65 -49.89
CA ASN A 382 -47.80 -31.01 -50.94
C ASN A 382 -47.15 -31.53 -52.23
N LYS A 383 -45.93 -31.08 -52.57
CA LYS A 383 -45.17 -31.63 -53.71
C LYS A 383 -44.62 -33.03 -53.43
N MET A 384 -44.23 -33.31 -52.19
CA MET A 384 -43.73 -34.62 -51.78
C MET A 384 -44.87 -35.65 -51.64
N SER A 385 -46.08 -35.19 -51.32
CA SER A 385 -47.28 -36.04 -51.14
C SER A 385 -48.12 -36.21 -52.42
N ALA A 386 -47.72 -35.63 -53.55
CA ALA A 386 -48.40 -35.85 -54.83
C ALA A 386 -48.18 -37.30 -55.29
N PRO A 387 -49.23 -38.03 -55.73
CA PRO A 387 -49.09 -39.40 -56.20
C PRO A 387 -48.12 -39.45 -57.40
N LYS A 388 -47.12 -40.34 -57.32
CA LYS A 388 -46.20 -40.60 -58.43
C LYS A 388 -47.00 -41.27 -59.55
N ASP A 389 -47.10 -40.64 -60.72
CA ASP A 389 -47.56 -41.32 -61.93
C ASP A 389 -46.70 -42.59 -62.14
N GLU A 390 -47.38 -43.70 -62.44
CA GLU A 390 -46.95 -45.10 -62.31
C GLU A 390 -45.81 -45.57 -63.24
N HIS A 391 -44.97 -44.67 -63.77
CA HIS A 391 -43.85 -45.04 -64.63
C HIS A 391 -42.54 -44.36 -64.23
N ASN A 392 -41.96 -44.78 -63.10
CA ASN A 392 -40.50 -44.80 -62.97
C ASN A 392 -40.03 -45.78 -61.88
N LYS A 393 -39.33 -46.84 -62.28
CA LYS A 393 -38.84 -47.94 -61.41
C LYS A 393 -37.48 -47.65 -60.78
N ASP A 394 -37.17 -46.40 -60.42
CA ASP A 394 -35.86 -46.05 -59.85
C ASP A 394 -35.98 -45.08 -58.66
N PHE A 395 -36.69 -45.47 -57.60
CA PHE A 395 -36.48 -44.90 -56.26
C PHE A 395 -36.50 -46.01 -55.20
N PRO A 396 -35.58 -45.99 -54.21
CA PRO A 396 -35.51 -47.02 -53.17
C PRO A 396 -36.74 -46.97 -52.24
N SER A 397 -37.07 -48.11 -51.61
CA SER A 397 -38.21 -48.24 -50.71
C SER A 397 -37.99 -47.47 -49.39
N VAL A 398 -39.10 -47.18 -48.70
CA VAL A 398 -39.16 -46.43 -47.44
C VAL A 398 -38.52 -47.18 -46.26
N ASP A 399 -38.07 -48.42 -46.46
CA ASP A 399 -37.48 -49.25 -45.41
C ASP A 399 -35.99 -48.95 -45.12
N ASP A 400 -35.34 -48.08 -45.92
CA ASP A 400 -33.92 -47.72 -45.73
C ASP A 400 -33.71 -46.45 -44.88
N PHE A 401 -34.77 -45.84 -44.33
CA PHE A 401 -34.60 -44.75 -43.35
C PHE A 401 -34.44 -45.30 -41.93
N ASN A 402 -33.20 -45.34 -41.46
CA ASN A 402 -32.85 -45.70 -40.08
C ASN A 402 -33.56 -44.79 -39.05
N VAL A 403 -34.49 -45.39 -38.31
CA VAL A 403 -35.37 -44.79 -37.28
C VAL A 403 -34.60 -44.31 -36.03
N GLU A 404 -33.27 -44.49 -35.96
CA GLU A 404 -32.47 -44.02 -34.82
C GLU A 404 -32.11 -42.52 -34.86
N SER A 405 -32.26 -41.84 -36.00
CA SER A 405 -31.98 -40.40 -36.11
C SER A 405 -33.14 -39.49 -35.67
N VAL A 406 -34.30 -40.06 -35.34
CA VAL A 406 -35.52 -39.32 -34.92
C VAL A 406 -35.84 -39.50 -33.44
N LYS A 407 -35.04 -40.29 -32.69
CA LYS A 407 -35.29 -40.59 -31.25
C LYS A 407 -35.14 -39.41 -30.27
N GLY A 408 -34.88 -38.20 -30.75
CA GLY A 408 -34.78 -36.98 -29.93
C GLY A 408 -35.72 -35.85 -30.33
N MET A 409 -36.53 -36.01 -31.37
CA MET A 409 -37.47 -34.97 -31.80
C MET A 409 -38.88 -35.31 -31.30
N VAL A 410 -39.31 -34.57 -30.29
CA VAL A 410 -40.70 -34.57 -29.81
C VAL A 410 -41.58 -34.01 -30.93
N PRO A 411 -42.70 -34.66 -31.30
CA PRO A 411 -43.64 -34.10 -32.25
C PRO A 411 -44.10 -32.70 -31.81
N LEU A 412 -44.21 -31.76 -32.75
CA LEU A 412 -44.63 -30.37 -32.51
C LEU A 412 -45.94 -30.26 -31.69
N ASP A 413 -46.81 -31.26 -31.83
CA ASP A 413 -48.10 -31.38 -31.17
C ASP A 413 -47.97 -31.67 -29.66
N GLU A 414 -46.87 -32.30 -29.24
CA GLU A 414 -46.53 -32.58 -27.83
C GLU A 414 -45.74 -31.44 -27.19
N GLU A 415 -44.87 -30.75 -27.94
CA GLU A 415 -44.19 -29.53 -27.48
C GLU A 415 -45.20 -28.42 -27.15
N GLN A 416 -46.24 -28.23 -27.98
CA GLN A 416 -47.29 -27.24 -27.71
C GLN A 416 -48.10 -27.55 -26.43
N ARG A 417 -48.29 -28.82 -26.07
CA ARG A 417 -48.98 -29.20 -24.83
C ARG A 417 -48.15 -28.95 -23.57
N MET A 418 -46.82 -28.98 -23.66
CA MET A 418 -45.95 -28.70 -22.51
C MET A 418 -45.89 -27.22 -22.13
N PHE A 419 -46.24 -26.31 -23.04
CA PHE A 419 -46.29 -24.86 -22.77
C PHE A 419 -47.67 -24.35 -22.33
N ASP A 420 -48.73 -25.15 -22.47
CA ASP A 420 -50.12 -24.76 -22.14
C ASP A 420 -50.61 -25.25 -20.76
N HIS A 421 -49.71 -25.68 -19.87
CA HIS A 421 -50.05 -25.99 -18.48
C HIS A 421 -49.40 -25.01 -17.49
N ASP A 422 -50.22 -24.03 -17.08
CA ASP A 422 -50.00 -23.21 -15.89
C ASP A 422 -49.88 -24.10 -14.64
N PRO A 423 -48.82 -23.96 -13.81
CA PRO A 423 -48.79 -24.56 -12.49
C PRO A 423 -49.75 -23.78 -11.57
N LYS A 424 -50.76 -24.48 -11.03
CA LYS A 424 -51.45 -24.05 -9.82
C LYS A 424 -50.56 -24.20 -8.59
#